data_AF-A0A4U2ZA35-F1
#
_entry.id   AF-A0A4U2ZA35-F1
#
_cell.length_a   1.000
_cell.length_b   1.000
_cell.length_c   1.000
_cell.angle_alpha   90.00
_cell.angle_beta   90.00
_cell.angle_gamma   90.00
#
_symmetry.space_group_name_H-M   'P 1'
#
loop_
_entity.id
_entity.type
_entity.pdbx_description
1 polymer ?
#
loop_
_entity_poly.entity_id
_entity_poly.type
_entity_poly.pdbx_seq_one_letter_code
_entity_poly.pdbx_strand_id
1 'polypeptide(L)'
;MKRAGFTMIELIFVIVILGILSAVALPRLVGVAEDARIGTVEAFVATLNRSAGPTMWSNTMRSATPGSVVGLQLEDFIDIPAGITIDVNNLGGCGDNDNNTSTFNGGAIATVNSLTNVETIYCEDGNGVDAPRFSFAENDYNLSVQAN
;
A
#
# COMPACT_ATOMS: atom_id res chain seq x y z
N MET A 1 28.32 -44.21 31.56
CA MET A 1 27.03 -43.83 30.93
C MET A 1 27.22 -43.89 29.42
N LYS A 2 26.53 -44.80 28.71
CA LYS A 2 26.66 -44.92 27.25
C LYS A 2 25.89 -43.77 26.61
N ARG A 3 26.60 -42.83 25.97
CA ARG A 3 25.99 -41.85 25.07
C ARG A 3 25.55 -42.59 23.82
N ALA A 4 24.23 -42.70 23.60
CA ALA A 4 23.72 -43.14 22.32
C ALA A 4 24.05 -42.04 21.29
N GLY A 5 24.98 -42.34 20.37
CA GLY A 5 25.28 -41.45 19.26
C GLY A 5 24.13 -41.45 18.27
N PHE A 6 23.79 -40.28 17.74
CA PHE A 6 22.82 -40.13 16.65
C PHE A 6 23.32 -40.91 15.42
N THR A 7 22.46 -41.69 14.79
CA THR A 7 22.86 -42.49 13.64
C THR A 7 23.04 -41.59 12.41
N MET A 8 24.02 -41.87 11.55
CA MET A 8 24.19 -41.10 10.31
C MET A 8 22.94 -41.18 9.43
N ILE A 9 22.23 -42.31 9.46
CA ILE A 9 21.01 -42.51 8.67
C ILE A 9 19.85 -41.64 9.16
N GLU A 10 19.70 -41.43 10.47
CA GLU A 10 18.70 -40.48 11.00
C GLU A 10 18.97 -39.06 10.49
N LEU A 11 20.23 -38.64 10.47
CA LEU A 11 20.58 -37.30 10.01
C LEU A 11 20.28 -37.12 8.53
N ILE A 12 20.58 -38.14 7.71
CA ILE A 12 20.28 -38.13 6.27
C ILE A 12 18.77 -38.11 6.04
N PHE A 13 18.00 -38.93 6.77
CA PHE A 13 16.55 -38.98 6.58
C PHE A 13 15.88 -37.65 6.95
N VAL A 14 16.35 -36.97 8.01
CA VAL A 14 15.84 -35.66 8.41
C VAL A 14 16.08 -34.60 7.34
N ILE A 15 17.29 -34.50 6.77
CA ILE A 15 17.57 -33.49 5.73
C ILE A 15 16.83 -33.79 4.43
N VAL A 16 16.58 -35.06 4.11
CA VAL A 16 15.79 -35.45 2.93
C VAL A 16 14.33 -35.03 3.11
N ILE A 17 13.74 -35.31 4.28
CA ILE A 17 12.37 -34.87 4.58
C ILE A 17 12.28 -33.35 4.57
N LEU A 18 13.19 -32.64 5.24
CA LEU A 18 13.21 -31.17 5.26
C LEU A 18 13.39 -30.60 3.85
N GLY A 19 14.19 -31.24 2.99
CA GLY A 19 14.35 -30.86 1.59
C GLY A 19 13.03 -30.96 0.82
N ILE A 20 12.32 -32.08 0.91
CA ILE A 20 11.03 -32.27 0.22
C ILE A 20 9.98 -31.29 0.73
N LEU A 21 9.86 -31.12 2.06
CA LEU A 21 8.91 -30.19 2.66
C LEU A 21 9.22 -28.74 2.27
N SER A 22 10.49 -28.35 2.23
CA SER A 22 10.89 -26.99 1.81
C SER A 22 10.55 -26.71 0.33
N ALA A 23 10.72 -27.70 -0.55
CA ALA A 23 10.47 -27.54 -1.97
C ALA A 23 8.99 -27.25 -2.28
N VAL A 24 8.07 -27.84 -1.51
CA VAL A 24 6.62 -27.61 -1.68
C VAL A 24 6.09 -26.42 -0.88
N ALA A 25 6.73 -26.06 0.24
CA ALA A 25 6.27 -24.97 1.11
C ALA A 25 6.65 -23.58 0.58
N LEU A 26 7.85 -23.42 0.01
CA LEU A 26 8.36 -22.12 -0.43
C LEU A 26 7.49 -21.42 -1.49
N PRO A 27 7.02 -22.08 -2.57
CA PRO A 27 6.23 -21.40 -3.60
C PRO A 27 4.90 -20.84 -3.06
N ARG A 28 4.28 -21.54 -2.11
CA ARG A 28 3.04 -21.07 -1.47
C ARG A 28 3.29 -19.93 -0.49
N LEU A 29 4.41 -19.95 0.22
CA LEU A 29 4.76 -18.89 1.16
C LEU A 29 4.95 -17.55 0.46
N VAL A 30 5.52 -17.54 -0.75
CA VAL A 30 5.69 -16.31 -1.55
C VAL A 30 4.34 -15.72 -1.95
N GLY A 31 3.39 -16.54 -2.42
CA GLY A 31 2.04 -16.06 -2.77
C GLY A 31 1.28 -15.47 -1.59
N VAL A 32 1.30 -16.15 -0.43
CA VAL A 32 0.63 -15.64 0.79
C VAL A 32 1.27 -14.35 1.29
N ALA A 33 2.59 -14.19 1.15
CA ALA A 33 3.27 -12.95 1.52
C ALA A 33 2.86 -11.78 0.62
N GLU A 34 2.60 -12.03 -0.66
CA GLU A 34 2.11 -11.02 -1.59
C GLU A 34 0.67 -10.61 -1.29
N ASP A 35 -0.23 -11.59 -1.13
CA ASP A 35 -1.63 -11.32 -0.77
C ASP A 35 -1.74 -10.53 0.55
N ALA A 36 -0.87 -10.85 1.53
CA ALA A 36 -0.82 -10.12 2.79
C ALA A 36 -0.40 -8.65 2.59
N ARG A 37 0.56 -8.38 1.69
CA ARG A 37 1.02 -7.02 1.38
C ARG A 37 -0.07 -6.21 0.68
N ILE A 38 -0.72 -6.77 -0.34
CA ILE A 38 -1.85 -6.12 -1.03
C ILE A 38 -2.94 -5.77 0.00
N GLY A 39 -3.28 -6.71 0.89
CA GLY A 39 -4.24 -6.47 1.97
C GLY A 39 -3.84 -5.35 2.93
N THR A 40 -2.54 -5.17 3.22
CA THR A 40 -2.08 -4.03 4.03
C THR A 40 -2.23 -2.69 3.31
N VAL A 41 -1.98 -2.63 2.01
CA VAL A 41 -2.12 -1.40 1.21
C VAL A 41 -3.59 -1.03 1.04
N GLU A 42 -4.45 -2.01 0.74
CA GLU A 42 -5.91 -1.80 0.67
C GLU A 42 -6.45 -1.28 2.01
N ALA A 43 -6.06 -1.90 3.12
CA ALA A 43 -6.47 -1.46 4.46
C ALA A 43 -5.96 -0.05 4.79
N PHE A 44 -4.73 0.28 4.36
CA PHE A 44 -4.18 1.61 4.54
C PHE A 44 -4.96 2.67 3.75
N VAL A 45 -5.26 2.44 2.46
CA VAL A 45 -6.08 3.34 1.64
C VAL A 45 -7.49 3.51 2.20
N ALA A 46 -8.11 2.43 2.68
CA ALA A 46 -9.40 2.51 3.36
C ALA A 46 -9.32 3.38 4.62
N THR A 47 -8.21 3.31 5.35
CA THR A 47 -7.96 4.15 6.53
C THR A 47 -7.76 5.61 6.14
N LEU A 48 -7.02 5.89 5.06
CA LEU A 48 -6.87 7.24 4.51
C LEU A 48 -8.22 7.87 4.17
N ASN A 49 -9.08 7.16 3.44
CA ASN A 49 -10.41 7.67 3.07
C ASN A 49 -11.34 7.89 4.27
N ARG A 50 -11.20 7.09 5.34
CA ARG A 50 -12.09 7.18 6.52
C ARG A 50 -11.63 8.19 7.57
N SER A 51 -10.33 8.47 7.65
CA SER A 51 -9.74 9.27 8.73
C SER A 51 -8.95 10.47 8.22
N ALA A 52 -7.90 10.24 7.43
CA ALA A 52 -7.04 11.31 6.92
C ALA A 52 -7.81 12.24 5.97
N GLY A 53 -8.57 11.71 5.01
CA GLY A 53 -9.29 12.52 4.03
C GLY A 53 -10.27 13.53 4.65
N PRO A 54 -11.22 13.11 5.51
CA PRO A 54 -12.15 14.03 6.16
C PRO A 54 -11.48 15.04 7.09
N THR A 55 -10.41 14.64 7.79
CA THR A 55 -9.68 15.55 8.70
C THR A 55 -8.89 16.60 7.92
N MET A 56 -8.20 16.20 6.85
CA MET A 56 -7.53 17.11 5.93
C MET A 56 -8.53 18.08 5.28
N TRP A 57 -9.65 17.56 4.78
CA TRP A 57 -10.73 18.36 4.21
C TRP A 57 -11.23 19.43 5.20
N SER A 58 -11.47 19.04 6.45
CA SER A 58 -11.93 19.96 7.49
C SER A 58 -10.91 21.08 7.79
N ASN A 59 -9.61 20.80 7.69
CA ASN A 59 -8.55 21.80 7.85
C ASN A 59 -8.50 22.75 6.64
N THR A 60 -8.72 22.24 5.43
CA THR A 60 -8.61 23.03 4.20
C THR A 60 -9.87 23.84 3.91
N MET A 61 -11.03 23.48 4.48
CA MET A 61 -12.27 24.30 4.45
C MET A 61 -12.06 25.74 4.96
N ARG A 62 -11.01 25.97 5.77
CA ARG A 62 -10.67 27.29 6.32
C ARG A 62 -9.56 28.00 5.55
N SER A 63 -8.99 27.34 4.55
CA SER A 63 -7.92 27.84 3.69
C SER A 63 -8.46 28.77 2.59
N ALA A 64 -7.55 29.42 1.86
CA ALA A 64 -7.86 30.18 0.65
C ALA A 64 -8.41 29.30 -0.48
N THR A 65 -8.14 27.99 -0.44
CA THR A 65 -8.62 26.97 -1.40
C THR A 65 -9.40 25.87 -0.65
N PRO A 66 -10.69 26.08 -0.34
CA PRO A 66 -11.51 25.10 0.36
C PRO A 66 -11.53 23.75 -0.35
N GLY A 67 -11.07 22.71 0.35
CA GLY A 67 -11.12 21.33 -0.10
C GLY A 67 -9.78 20.81 -0.59
N SER A 68 -8.87 21.73 -0.95
CA SER A 68 -7.59 21.37 -1.53
C SER A 68 -6.60 20.89 -0.49
N VAL A 69 -6.11 19.66 -0.62
CA VAL A 69 -5.06 19.06 0.23
C VAL A 69 -3.65 19.27 -0.29
N VAL A 70 -3.51 19.96 -1.42
CA VAL A 70 -2.23 20.38 -1.99
C VAL A 70 -1.43 21.16 -0.96
N GLY A 71 -0.20 20.69 -0.70
CA GLY A 71 0.73 21.33 0.25
C GLY A 71 0.53 20.94 1.72
N LEU A 72 -0.39 20.04 2.03
CA LEU A 72 -0.41 19.34 3.32
C LEU A 72 0.61 18.19 3.34
N GLN A 73 0.97 17.75 4.54
CA GLN A 73 1.78 16.56 4.77
C GLN A 73 0.89 15.45 5.34
N LEU A 74 0.95 14.26 4.76
CA LEU A 74 0.05 13.16 5.17
C LEU A 74 0.35 12.63 6.58
N GLU A 75 1.63 12.71 7.00
CA GLU A 75 2.12 12.28 8.32
C GLU A 75 1.49 13.07 9.48
N ASP A 76 1.00 14.29 9.23
CA ASP A 76 0.31 15.09 10.26
C ASP A 76 -1.07 14.52 10.62
N PHE A 77 -1.62 13.63 9.78
CA PHE A 77 -2.99 13.13 9.88
C PHE A 77 -3.07 11.63 10.16
N ILE A 78 -2.01 10.87 9.87
CA ILE A 78 -2.00 9.42 10.03
C ILE A 78 -0.58 8.87 10.22
N ASP A 79 -0.46 7.84 11.07
CA ASP A 79 0.76 7.05 11.16
C ASP A 79 0.90 6.11 9.96
N ILE A 80 2.05 6.12 9.32
CA ILE A 80 2.34 5.28 8.16
C ILE A 80 2.87 3.92 8.63
N PRO A 81 2.23 2.79 8.25
CA PRO A 81 2.70 1.48 8.65
C PRO A 81 4.03 1.12 7.97
N ALA A 82 4.86 0.35 8.68
CA ALA A 82 6.13 -0.14 8.15
C ALA A 82 5.90 -0.99 6.88
N GLY A 83 6.60 -0.65 5.80
CA GLY A 83 6.47 -1.30 4.49
C GLY A 83 5.87 -0.42 3.41
N ILE A 84 5.20 0.69 3.78
CA ILE A 84 4.74 1.71 2.84
C ILE A 84 5.74 2.86 2.86
N THR A 85 6.31 3.19 1.70
CA THR A 85 7.18 4.36 1.54
C THR A 85 6.38 5.44 0.82
N ILE A 86 6.15 6.55 1.49
CA ILE A 86 5.39 7.69 0.98
C ILE A 86 6.38 8.79 0.58
N ASP A 87 6.19 9.42 -0.57
CA ASP A 87 6.79 10.72 -0.86
C ASP A 87 5.94 11.80 -0.16
N VAL A 88 6.15 11.91 1.15
CA VAL A 88 5.33 12.70 2.10
C VAL A 88 5.41 14.22 1.88
N ASN A 89 6.24 14.68 0.95
CA ASN A 89 6.50 16.09 0.75
C ASN A 89 5.59 16.75 -0.29
N ASN A 90 4.72 15.99 -0.97
CA ASN A 90 3.80 16.58 -1.94
C ASN A 90 2.53 15.74 -2.13
N LEU A 91 1.55 15.92 -1.22
CA LEU A 91 0.15 15.96 -1.67
C LEU A 91 -0.06 17.04 -2.77
N GLY A 92 0.97 17.80 -3.14
CA GLY A 92 1.07 18.58 -4.36
C GLY A 92 0.72 17.82 -5.65
N GLY A 93 0.88 16.49 -5.68
CA GLY A 93 0.40 15.68 -6.81
C GLY A 93 -1.13 15.46 -6.79
N CYS A 94 -1.80 15.63 -5.66
CA CYS A 94 -3.26 15.41 -5.57
C CYS A 94 -4.07 16.52 -6.23
N GLY A 95 -3.46 17.69 -6.44
CA GLY A 95 -4.11 18.85 -7.00
C GLY A 95 -4.53 18.63 -8.44
N ASP A 96 -5.76 19.02 -8.78
CA ASP A 96 -6.27 19.02 -10.14
C ASP A 96 -5.48 20.03 -10.98
N ASN A 97 -4.40 19.59 -11.61
CA ASN A 97 -3.61 20.42 -12.50
C ASN A 97 -4.11 20.39 -13.95
N ASP A 98 -5.44 20.38 -14.18
CA ASP A 98 -6.11 21.18 -15.23
C ASP A 98 -7.64 20.96 -15.25
N ASN A 99 -8.42 22.06 -15.25
CA ASN A 99 -9.86 22.06 -15.50
C ASN A 99 -10.18 21.21 -16.75
N ASN A 100 -11.00 20.15 -16.59
CA ASN A 100 -11.55 19.28 -17.64
C ASN A 100 -10.66 18.06 -18.02
N THR A 101 -10.76 16.98 -17.24
CA THR A 101 -11.43 15.73 -17.66
C THR A 101 -11.30 14.67 -16.56
N SER A 102 -12.38 13.92 -16.38
CA SER A 102 -12.60 12.81 -15.46
C SER A 102 -11.70 11.58 -15.69
N THR A 103 -10.40 11.79 -15.77
CA THR A 103 -9.37 10.75 -15.67
C THR A 103 -8.74 10.87 -14.29
N PHE A 104 -8.50 9.75 -13.61
CA PHE A 104 -7.71 9.71 -12.36
C PHE A 104 -6.35 10.41 -12.60
N ASN A 105 -6.31 11.71 -12.39
CA ASN A 105 -5.14 12.57 -12.52
C ASN A 105 -4.59 12.85 -11.11
N GLY A 106 -4.69 11.83 -10.26
CA GLY A 106 -4.19 11.88 -8.93
C GLY A 106 -2.69 11.65 -8.93
N GLY A 107 -1.95 12.47 -8.22
CA GLY A 107 -0.52 12.27 -8.03
C GLY A 107 -0.25 11.02 -7.23
N ALA A 108 0.79 10.28 -7.62
CA ALA A 108 1.32 9.21 -6.80
C ALA A 108 1.85 9.80 -5.49
N ILE A 109 1.32 9.33 -4.36
CA ILE A 109 1.77 9.76 -3.02
C ILE A 109 2.72 8.73 -2.41
N ALA A 110 2.53 7.45 -2.75
CA ALA A 110 3.31 6.37 -2.16
C ALA A 110 3.59 5.28 -3.17
N THR A 111 4.76 4.67 -3.00
CA THR A 111 5.18 3.51 -3.77
C THR A 111 5.52 2.40 -2.80
N VAL A 112 4.86 1.26 -2.96
CA VAL A 112 5.18 0.04 -2.23
C VAL A 112 5.91 -0.88 -3.18
N ASN A 113 7.19 -1.12 -2.91
CA ASN A 113 8.00 -2.04 -3.69
C ASN A 113 7.70 -3.48 -3.25
N SER A 114 7.03 -4.23 -4.12
CA SER A 114 6.96 -5.69 -4.04
C SER A 114 8.15 -6.33 -4.75
N LEU A 115 8.40 -7.61 -4.43
CA LEU A 115 9.41 -8.45 -5.08
C LEU A 115 9.13 -8.61 -6.58
N THR A 116 7.88 -8.42 -7.01
CA THR A 116 7.43 -8.60 -8.40
C THR A 116 6.67 -7.42 -8.98
N ASN A 117 5.98 -6.62 -8.16
CA ASN A 117 5.12 -5.51 -8.61
C ASN A 117 5.46 -4.18 -7.90
N VAL A 118 5.06 -3.07 -8.52
CA VAL A 118 5.10 -1.74 -7.92
C VAL A 118 3.67 -1.29 -7.70
N GLU A 119 3.23 -1.26 -6.45
CA GLU A 119 1.91 -0.76 -6.07
C GLU A 119 2.01 0.75 -5.83
N THR A 120 1.11 1.51 -6.44
CA THR A 120 1.12 2.97 -6.33
C THR A 120 -0.18 3.44 -5.70
N ILE A 121 -0.06 4.27 -4.67
CA ILE A 121 -1.21 4.95 -4.05
C ILE A 121 -1.37 6.31 -4.72
N TYR A 122 -2.57 6.56 -5.21
CA TYR A 122 -2.99 7.80 -5.85
C TYR A 122 -3.93 8.59 -4.92
N CYS A 123 -3.95 9.90 -5.10
CA CYS A 123 -4.92 10.78 -4.45
C CYS A 123 -5.61 11.69 -5.44
N GLU A 124 -6.88 11.97 -5.20
CA GLU A 124 -7.62 13.03 -5.86
C GLU A 124 -7.92 14.13 -4.85
N ASP A 125 -7.79 15.38 -5.28
CA ASP A 125 -8.08 16.51 -4.42
C ASP A 125 -9.54 16.54 -3.97
N GLY A 126 -9.76 17.14 -2.80
CA GLY A 126 -11.09 17.52 -2.37
C GLY A 126 -11.53 18.82 -3.04
N ASN A 127 -12.81 19.14 -2.86
CA ASN A 127 -13.39 20.42 -3.25
C ASN A 127 -14.22 21.00 -2.09
N GLY A 128 -14.93 22.12 -2.28
CA GLY A 128 -15.72 22.75 -1.22
C GLY A 128 -16.88 21.91 -0.65
N VAL A 129 -17.21 20.78 -1.27
CA VAL A 129 -18.32 19.89 -0.90
C VAL A 129 -17.92 18.42 -0.73
N ASP A 130 -16.81 17.99 -1.33
CA ASP A 130 -16.32 16.61 -1.32
C ASP A 130 -14.92 16.53 -0.71
N ALA A 131 -14.70 15.52 0.12
CA ALA A 131 -13.41 15.20 0.71
C ALA A 131 -12.43 14.61 -0.35
N PRO A 132 -11.11 14.75 -0.16
CA PRO A 132 -10.11 14.11 -1.01
C PRO A 132 -10.28 12.59 -0.97
N ARG A 133 -9.97 11.94 -2.08
CA ARG A 133 -10.08 10.48 -2.22
C ARG A 133 -8.72 9.87 -2.43
N PHE A 134 -8.52 8.69 -1.87
CA PHE A 134 -7.32 7.89 -2.03
C PHE A 134 -7.69 6.57 -2.69
N SER A 135 -6.88 6.14 -3.64
CA SER A 135 -7.01 4.85 -4.31
C SER A 135 -5.63 4.21 -4.43
N PHE A 136 -5.59 2.90 -4.64
CA PHE A 136 -4.37 2.23 -5.06
C PHE A 136 -4.65 1.55 -6.39
N ALA A 137 -3.62 1.46 -7.24
CA ALA A 137 -3.64 0.57 -8.37
C ALA A 137 -2.44 -0.36 -8.27
N GLU A 138 -2.70 -1.64 -8.52
CA GLU A 138 -1.66 -2.59 -8.85
C GLU A 138 -1.28 -2.35 -10.32
N ASN A 139 0.01 -2.29 -10.65
CA ASN A 139 0.47 -2.17 -12.03
C ASN A 139 0.30 -3.50 -12.80
N ASP A 140 -0.92 -4.03 -12.83
CA ASP A 140 -1.36 -4.89 -13.91
C ASP A 140 -1.79 -3.98 -15.06
N TYR A 141 -1.15 -4.16 -16.22
CA TYR A 141 -1.46 -3.45 -17.45
C TYR A 141 -2.99 -3.46 -17.68
N ASN A 142 -3.67 -2.34 -17.40
CA ASN A 142 -5.08 -2.04 -17.71
C ASN A 142 -6.18 -2.55 -16.73
N LEU A 143 -6.21 -2.06 -15.49
CA LEU A 143 -7.46 -2.00 -14.72
C LEU A 143 -7.67 -0.58 -14.17
N SER A 144 -8.41 0.20 -14.96
CA SER A 144 -9.06 1.41 -14.49
C SER A 144 -9.88 1.08 -13.24
N VAL A 145 -9.51 1.75 -12.15
CA VAL A 145 -10.26 1.85 -10.90
C VAL A 145 -11.73 2.12 -11.21
N GLN A 146 -12.56 1.07 -11.26
CA GLN A 146 -14.00 1.23 -11.24
C GLN A 146 -14.40 1.53 -9.81
N ALA A 147 -14.38 2.82 -9.48
CA ALA A 147 -15.19 3.36 -8.41
C ALA A 147 -16.66 2.96 -8.69
N ASN A 148 -17.25 2.22 -7.76
CA ASN A 148 -18.69 2.07 -7.65
C ASN A 148 -19.16 2.95 -6.49
#